data_AF-A0A8H5G6G8-F1
#
_entry.id   AF-A0A8H5G6G8-F1
#
_cell.length_a   1.000
_cell.length_b   1.000
_cell.length_c   1.000
_cell.angle_alpha   90.00
_cell.angle_beta   90.00
_cell.angle_gamma   90.00
#
_symmetry.space_group_name_H-M   'P 1'
#
loop_
_entity.id
_entity.type
_entity.pdbx_description
1 polymer ?
#
loop_
_entity_poly.entity_id
_entity_poly.type
_entity_poly.pdbx_seq_one_letter_code
_entity_poly.pdbx_strand_id
1 'polypeptide(L)'
;MLTPSGRFHPDKKICFSMSDFHPGSWNPAWSVATILTGLLSFMLSDEMTTGSVNSGDAQKRQFSSRSHAWNLTQVRFKEAFPDYCTQIPKDVPNMGGQRQHQPPPPSLFNPPTQQMPSFANLPPSTPGVLPPASTSDMVKPKPADEPAPGAAGAAISWGEVLWDKWRWGVLIAIAVVVSRLSSARS
;
A
#
# COMPACT_ATOMS: atom_id res chain seq x y z
N MET A 1 2.06 -7.95 2.72
CA MET A 1 1.16 -8.76 1.87
C MET A 1 1.95 -9.36 0.73
N LEU A 2 1.60 -10.54 0.22
CA LEU A 2 2.34 -11.17 -0.89
C LEU A 2 1.61 -11.02 -2.22
N THR A 3 0.34 -11.43 -2.27
CA THR A 3 -0.49 -11.35 -3.47
C THR A 3 -0.74 -9.89 -3.86
N PRO A 4 -0.49 -9.49 -5.12
CA PRO A 4 -0.83 -8.17 -5.61
C PRO A 4 -2.35 -7.93 -5.50
N SER A 5 -2.75 -6.87 -4.78
CA SER A 5 -4.17 -6.55 -4.55
C SER A 5 -4.58 -5.16 -5.03
N GLY A 6 -3.61 -4.28 -5.31
CA GLY A 6 -3.85 -2.86 -5.58
C GLY A 6 -4.08 -2.01 -4.32
N ARG A 7 -4.22 -2.62 -3.14
CA ARG A 7 -4.39 -1.88 -1.87
C ARG A 7 -3.07 -1.62 -1.15
N PHE A 8 -2.20 -2.62 -1.07
CA PHE A 8 -0.89 -2.51 -0.45
C PHE A 8 0.18 -3.07 -1.39
N HIS A 9 1.38 -2.51 -1.33
CA HIS A 9 2.54 -3.04 -2.05
C HIS A 9 2.90 -4.43 -1.53
N PRO A 10 3.17 -5.40 -2.44
CA PRO A 10 3.77 -6.67 -2.05
C PRO A 10 5.07 -6.47 -1.28
N ASP A 11 5.30 -7.32 -0.27
CA ASP A 11 6.53 -7.38 0.53
C ASP A 11 6.93 -6.06 1.22
N LYS A 12 5.96 -5.16 1.45
CA LYS A 12 6.15 -3.95 2.25
C LYS A 12 5.47 -4.05 3.60
N LYS A 13 6.09 -3.43 4.60
CA LYS A 13 5.49 -3.20 5.92
C LYS A 13 4.25 -2.32 5.77
N ILE A 14 3.22 -2.61 6.57
CA ILE A 14 1.96 -1.86 6.60
C ILE A 14 1.82 -1.25 7.99
N CYS A 15 1.52 0.04 8.05
CA CYS A 15 1.28 0.74 9.30
C CYS A 15 -0.23 0.81 9.58
N PHE A 16 -0.67 0.21 10.68
CA PHE A 16 -2.04 0.30 11.20
C PHE A 16 -2.04 0.19 12.73
N SER A 17 -3.19 0.41 13.39
CA SER A 17 -3.30 0.53 14.86
C SER A 17 -2.74 -0.66 15.65
N MET A 18 -2.62 -1.84 15.02
CA MET A 18 -2.08 -3.07 15.61
C MET A 18 -0.75 -3.50 14.99
N SER A 19 0.08 -2.57 14.53
CA SER A 19 1.41 -2.87 13.97
C SER A 19 2.55 -2.36 14.84
N ASP A 20 3.77 -2.81 14.55
CA ASP A 20 5.01 -2.39 15.22
C ASP A 20 5.36 -0.90 15.03
N PHE A 21 4.65 -0.19 14.15
CA PHE A 21 4.77 1.25 13.98
C PHE A 21 4.25 2.06 15.17
N HIS A 22 3.39 1.47 16.01
CA HIS A 22 2.77 2.14 17.15
C HIS A 22 2.99 1.34 18.45
N PRO A 23 4.19 1.42 19.07
CA PRO A 23 4.52 0.63 20.26
C PRO A 23 3.59 0.91 21.45
N GLY A 24 3.00 2.11 21.52
CA GLY A 24 2.05 2.47 22.58
C GLY A 24 0.63 1.92 22.42
N SER A 25 0.22 1.54 21.21
CA SER A 25 -1.11 0.95 20.95
C SER A 25 -1.07 -0.57 20.78
N TRP A 26 0.12 -1.17 20.70
CA TRP A 26 0.27 -2.62 20.58
C TRP A 26 -0.10 -3.34 21.88
N ASN A 27 -0.99 -4.34 21.78
CA ASN A 27 -1.38 -5.17 22.91
C ASN A 27 -1.03 -6.66 22.64
N PRO A 28 -0.09 -7.28 23.38
CA PRO A 28 0.28 -8.67 23.18
C PRO A 28 -0.83 -9.67 23.52
N ALA A 29 -1.90 -9.22 24.20
CA ALA A 29 -3.09 -10.04 24.46
C ALA A 29 -3.99 -10.20 23.21
N TRP A 30 -3.75 -9.47 22.12
CA TRP A 30 -4.51 -9.66 20.89
C TRP A 30 -4.20 -11.00 20.24
N SER A 31 -5.26 -11.78 20.02
CA SER A 31 -5.15 -13.04 19.28
C SER A 31 -4.81 -12.78 17.81
N VAL A 32 -4.21 -13.77 17.15
CA VAL A 32 -3.97 -13.73 15.69
C VAL A 32 -5.27 -13.48 14.92
N ALA A 33 -6.39 -14.06 15.36
CA ALA A 33 -7.71 -13.84 14.74
C ALA A 33 -8.15 -12.37 14.83
N THR A 34 -7.91 -11.71 15.96
CA THR A 34 -8.20 -10.28 16.15
C THR A 34 -7.37 -9.43 15.20
N ILE A 35 -6.07 -9.71 15.09
CA ILE A 35 -5.14 -8.98 14.21
C ILE A 35 -5.55 -9.15 12.75
N LEU A 36 -5.86 -10.37 12.31
CA LEU A 36 -6.31 -10.65 10.94
C LEU A 36 -7.64 -9.94 10.63
N THR A 37 -8.56 -9.88 11.59
CA THR A 37 -9.83 -9.16 11.44
C THR A 37 -9.59 -7.65 11.32
N GLY A 38 -8.71 -7.09 12.15
CA GLY A 38 -8.32 -5.68 12.07
C GLY A 38 -7.65 -5.34 10.74
N LEU A 39 -6.74 -6.20 10.27
CA LEU A 39 -6.10 -6.04 8.96
C LEU A 39 -7.12 -6.11 7.82
N LEU A 40 -8.08 -7.04 7.86
CA LEU A 40 -9.15 -7.13 6.85
C LEU A 40 -10.00 -5.86 6.83
N SER A 41 -10.43 -5.35 7.99
CA SER A 41 -11.15 -4.08 8.08
C SER A 41 -10.36 -2.94 7.44
N PHE A 42 -9.06 -2.88 7.72
CA PHE A 42 -8.17 -1.88 7.16
C PHE A 42 -7.87 -2.06 5.66
N MET A 43 -7.94 -3.28 5.14
CA MET A 43 -7.87 -3.56 3.70
C MET A 43 -9.08 -3.02 2.93
N LEU A 44 -10.23 -2.93 3.60
CA LEU A 44 -11.49 -2.42 3.04
C LEU A 44 -11.64 -0.91 3.17
N SER A 45 -10.81 -0.25 3.98
CA SER A 45 -10.78 1.22 4.07
C SER A 45 -9.98 1.83 2.92
N ASP A 46 -10.20 3.12 2.66
CA ASP A 46 -9.42 3.92 1.69
C ASP A 46 -8.31 4.75 2.35
N GLU A 47 -8.02 4.51 3.63
CA GLU A 47 -7.02 5.27 4.39
C GLU A 47 -5.61 5.06 3.79
N MET A 48 -4.86 6.15 3.58
CA MET A 48 -3.49 6.07 3.07
C MET A 48 -2.50 5.93 4.22
N THR A 49 -1.66 4.89 4.15
CA THR A 49 -0.65 4.59 5.17
C THR A 49 0.64 4.09 4.53
N THR A 50 1.66 3.81 5.34
CA THR A 50 2.89 3.13 4.89
C THR A 50 2.54 1.84 4.16
N GLY A 51 3.05 1.71 2.94
CA GLY A 51 2.85 0.55 2.09
C GLY A 51 1.54 0.55 1.30
N SER A 52 0.65 1.54 1.46
CA SER A 52 -0.55 1.68 0.63
C SER A 52 -0.21 1.97 -0.83
N VAL A 53 -1.09 1.54 -1.72
CA VAL A 53 -1.08 1.85 -3.16
C VAL A 53 -2.31 2.68 -3.47
N ASN A 54 -2.14 3.76 -4.23
CA ASN A 54 -3.26 4.51 -4.79
C ASN A 54 -3.68 3.85 -6.12
N SER A 55 -4.72 3.02 -6.07
CA SER A 55 -5.31 2.38 -7.26
C SER A 55 -6.82 2.53 -7.29
N GLY A 56 -7.38 2.62 -8.49
CA GLY A 56 -8.83 2.65 -8.69
C GLY A 56 -9.45 1.26 -8.58
N ASP A 57 -10.77 1.22 -8.38
CA ASP A 57 -11.52 -0.03 -8.21
C ASP A 57 -11.42 -0.97 -9.41
N ALA A 58 -11.32 -0.43 -10.62
CA ALA A 58 -11.10 -1.22 -11.84
C ALA A 58 -9.79 -2.03 -11.75
N GLN A 59 -8.72 -1.41 -11.23
CA GLN A 59 -7.42 -2.06 -11.06
C GLN A 59 -7.48 -3.10 -9.92
N LYS A 60 -8.14 -2.77 -8.79
CA LYS A 60 -8.38 -3.73 -7.69
C LYS A 60 -9.14 -4.97 -8.18
N ARG A 61 -10.18 -4.80 -9.01
CA ARG A 61 -10.93 -5.91 -9.64
C ARG A 61 -10.07 -6.76 -10.56
N GLN A 62 -9.19 -6.13 -11.34
CA GLN A 62 -8.24 -6.85 -12.20
C GLN A 62 -7.21 -7.65 -11.39
N PHE A 63 -6.73 -7.12 -10.27
CA PHE A 63 -5.87 -7.87 -9.35
C PHE A 63 -6.62 -9.03 -8.71
N SER A 64 -7.86 -8.83 -8.26
CA SER A 64 -8.70 -9.88 -7.70
C SER A 64 -8.90 -11.04 -8.68
N SER A 65 -9.24 -10.78 -9.95
CA SER A 65 -9.45 -11.85 -10.94
C SER A 65 -8.17 -12.65 -11.26
N ARG A 66 -6.98 -12.03 -11.14
CA ARG A 66 -5.68 -12.66 -11.38
C ARG A 66 -5.07 -13.31 -10.13
N SER A 67 -5.55 -12.94 -8.94
CA SER A 67 -4.96 -13.31 -7.65
C SER A 67 -4.87 -14.82 -7.45
N HIS A 68 -5.90 -15.55 -7.86
CA HIS A 68 -5.95 -17.00 -7.73
C HIS A 68 -4.85 -17.68 -8.57
N ALA A 69 -4.75 -17.34 -9.86
CA ALA A 69 -3.70 -17.89 -10.72
C ALA A 69 -2.30 -17.55 -10.21
N TRP A 70 -2.11 -16.32 -9.69
CA TRP A 70 -0.85 -15.91 -9.08
C TRP A 70 -0.52 -16.71 -7.80
N ASN A 71 -1.50 -17.00 -6.96
CA ASN A 71 -1.30 -17.77 -5.72
C ASN A 71 -0.87 -19.22 -6.03
N LEU A 72 -1.42 -19.84 -7.08
CA LEU A 72 -1.06 -21.20 -7.51
C LEU A 72 0.41 -21.32 -7.96
N THR A 73 1.04 -20.24 -8.41
CA THR A 73 2.47 -20.25 -8.75
C THR A 73 3.36 -20.21 -7.50
N GLN A 74 2.84 -19.82 -6.33
CA GLN A 74 3.63 -19.67 -5.11
C GLN A 74 3.75 -20.99 -4.35
N VAL A 75 4.99 -21.45 -4.12
CA VAL A 75 5.27 -22.69 -3.39
C VAL A 75 4.69 -22.64 -1.97
N ARG A 76 4.96 -21.57 -1.23
CA ARG A 76 4.48 -21.38 0.15
C ARG A 76 2.95 -21.37 0.27
N PHE A 77 2.25 -20.86 -0.75
CA PHE A 77 0.78 -20.87 -0.76
C PHE A 77 0.26 -22.30 -0.91
N LYS A 78 0.85 -23.08 -1.82
CA LYS A 78 0.49 -24.49 -2.04
C LYS A 78 0.75 -25.36 -0.82
N GLU A 79 1.84 -25.10 -0.10
CA GLU A 79 2.18 -25.82 1.13
C GLU A 79 1.21 -25.48 2.28
N ALA A 80 0.88 -24.19 2.46
CA ALA A 80 0.04 -23.75 3.56
C ALA A 80 -1.46 -24.00 3.34
N PHE A 81 -1.93 -23.96 2.09
CA PHE A 81 -3.34 -24.00 1.72
C PHE A 81 -3.62 -24.97 0.56
N PRO A 82 -3.27 -26.27 0.68
CA PRO A 82 -3.42 -27.25 -0.40
C PRO A 82 -4.88 -27.38 -0.89
N ASP A 83 -5.85 -27.31 0.03
CA ASP A 83 -7.29 -27.41 -0.28
C ASP A 83 -7.83 -26.25 -1.14
N TYR A 84 -7.06 -25.16 -1.25
CA TYR A 84 -7.39 -23.98 -2.06
C TYR A 84 -6.67 -23.97 -3.40
N CYS A 85 -5.89 -25.01 -3.71
CA CYS A 85 -5.12 -25.12 -4.95
C CYS A 85 -5.90 -25.83 -6.07
N THR A 86 -7.16 -25.45 -6.26
CA THR A 86 -8.06 -26.01 -7.28
C THR A 86 -8.01 -25.19 -8.58
N GLN A 87 -8.59 -25.69 -9.67
CA GLN A 87 -8.67 -24.91 -10.93
C GLN A 87 -9.61 -23.70 -10.79
N ILE A 88 -10.69 -23.85 -10.02
CA ILE A 88 -11.70 -22.83 -9.77
C ILE A 88 -11.50 -22.30 -8.34
N PRO A 89 -11.54 -20.98 -8.10
CA PRO A 89 -11.50 -20.43 -6.75
C PRO A 89 -12.64 -20.98 -5.90
N LYS A 90 -12.31 -21.54 -4.74
CA LYS A 90 -13.30 -22.02 -3.77
C LYS A 90 -14.03 -20.82 -3.15
N ASP A 91 -15.36 -20.88 -3.14
CA ASP A 91 -16.15 -19.87 -2.43
C ASP A 91 -15.98 -20.06 -0.92
N VAL A 92 -15.58 -18.99 -0.23
CA VAL A 92 -15.36 -19.00 1.22
C VAL A 92 -16.58 -18.41 1.91
N PRO A 93 -16.99 -18.95 3.08
CA PRO A 93 -18.09 -18.37 3.83
C PRO A 93 -17.81 -16.90 4.10
N ASN A 94 -18.76 -16.03 3.73
CA ASN A 94 -18.65 -14.62 4.04
C ASN A 94 -18.63 -14.45 5.57
N MET A 95 -17.52 -13.97 6.12
CA MET A 95 -17.34 -13.75 7.57
C MET A 95 -18.30 -12.70 8.14
N GLY A 96 -18.99 -11.91 7.30
CA GLY A 96 -20.05 -10.97 7.68
C GLY A 96 -21.47 -11.56 7.62
N GLY A 97 -21.63 -12.83 7.23
CA GLY A 97 -22.89 -13.54 7.33
C GLY A 97 -23.26 -13.69 8.80
N GLN A 98 -24.41 -13.12 9.19
CA GLN A 98 -25.01 -13.16 10.53
C GLN A 98 -24.61 -14.45 11.28
N ARG A 99 -23.79 -14.33 12.32
CA ARG A 99 -23.73 -15.39 13.34
C ARG A 99 -25.18 -15.55 13.79
N GLN A 100 -25.78 -16.70 13.52
CA GLN A 100 -27.02 -17.07 14.18
C GLN A 100 -26.78 -16.83 15.67
N HIS A 101 -27.68 -16.07 16.29
CA HIS A 101 -27.60 -15.57 17.65
C HIS A 101 -27.46 -16.74 18.62
N GLN A 102 -26.23 -17.22 18.82
CA GLN A 102 -25.93 -18.20 19.86
C GLN A 102 -25.82 -17.40 21.15
N PRO A 103 -26.67 -17.64 22.16
CA PRO A 103 -26.57 -16.92 23.41
C PRO A 103 -25.17 -17.11 23.98
N PRO A 104 -24.54 -16.06 24.51
CA PRO A 104 -23.20 -16.17 25.04
C PRO A 104 -23.16 -17.25 26.13
N PRO A 105 -22.14 -18.12 26.17
CA PRO A 105 -21.92 -18.98 27.33
C PRO A 105 -21.76 -18.08 28.57
N PRO A 106 -22.21 -18.53 29.76
CA PRO A 106 -22.09 -17.74 30.99
C PRO A 106 -20.62 -17.39 31.21
N SER A 107 -20.32 -16.10 31.06
CA SER A 107 -18.97 -15.55 31.17
C SER A 107 -18.50 -15.59 32.62
N LEU A 108 -17.58 -16.51 32.94
CA LEU A 108 -16.87 -16.54 34.23
C LEU A 108 -15.73 -15.52 34.33
N PHE A 109 -15.56 -14.66 33.33
CA PHE A 109 -14.52 -13.64 33.30
C PHE A 109 -15.09 -12.33 32.79
N ASN A 110 -15.16 -11.33 33.68
CA ASN A 110 -15.30 -9.94 33.27
C ASN A 110 -13.94 -9.46 32.75
N PRO A 111 -13.84 -8.99 31.49
CA PRO A 111 -12.64 -8.28 31.06
C PRO A 111 -12.59 -6.91 31.77
N PRO A 112 -11.40 -6.42 32.14
CA PRO A 112 -11.28 -5.06 32.64
C PRO A 112 -11.64 -4.07 31.51
N THR A 113 -12.57 -3.17 31.81
CA THR A 113 -13.00 -2.08 30.94
C THR A 113 -11.81 -1.16 30.64
N GLN A 114 -11.09 -1.38 29.53
CA GLN A 114 -10.15 -0.39 29.03
C GLN A 114 -10.93 0.61 28.16
N GLN A 115 -11.27 1.74 28.76
CA GLN A 115 -11.70 2.94 28.03
C GLN A 115 -10.63 3.29 26.99
N MET A 116 -11.04 3.40 25.72
CA MET A 116 -10.24 4.14 24.75
C MET A 116 -10.07 5.58 25.26
N PRO A 117 -8.88 6.20 25.18
CA PRO A 117 -8.74 7.60 25.55
C PRO A 117 -9.53 8.46 24.56
N SER A 118 -10.64 9.03 25.03
CA SER A 118 -11.31 10.16 24.37
C SER A 118 -10.41 11.38 24.47
N PHE A 119 -9.97 11.92 23.33
CA PHE A 119 -9.39 13.26 23.26
C PHE A 119 -10.52 14.31 23.33
N ALA A 120 -11.16 14.39 24.49
CA ALA A 120 -12.11 15.45 24.82
C ALA A 120 -11.80 15.88 26.24
N ASN A 121 -10.80 16.77 26.40
CA ASN A 121 -10.70 17.77 27.46
C ASN A 121 -9.35 18.51 27.33
N LEU A 122 -9.35 19.59 26.56
CA LEU A 122 -8.44 20.72 26.79
C LEU A 122 -9.25 21.80 27.52
N PRO A 123 -8.72 22.43 28.59
CA PRO A 123 -9.44 23.47 29.33
C PRO A 123 -9.59 24.75 28.49
N PRO A 124 -10.66 25.54 28.72
CA PRO A 124 -10.86 26.82 28.04
C PRO A 124 -9.82 27.84 28.53
N SER A 125 -9.03 28.39 27.61
CA SER A 125 -8.20 29.57 27.87
C SER A 125 -9.09 30.80 27.90
N THR A 126 -9.15 31.48 29.04
CA THR A 126 -9.89 32.73 29.27
C THR A 126 -9.34 33.90 28.42
N PRO A 127 -10.17 34.91 28.09
CA PRO A 127 -9.84 35.96 27.14
C PRO A 127 -8.99 37.05 27.80
N GLY A 128 -7.75 37.20 27.35
CA GLY A 128 -6.86 38.30 27.70
C GLY A 128 -7.11 39.52 26.81
N VAL A 129 -7.34 40.65 27.46
CA VAL A 129 -7.54 42.01 26.94
C VAL A 129 -6.48 42.42 25.90
N LEU A 130 -6.93 42.89 24.73
CA LEU A 130 -6.13 43.61 23.73
C LEU A 130 -6.04 45.11 24.08
N PRO A 131 -4.86 45.75 24.02
CA PRO A 131 -4.75 47.18 23.75
C PRO A 131 -4.59 47.46 22.23
N PRO A 132 -4.90 48.69 21.77
CA PRO A 132 -5.18 48.96 20.36
C PRO A 132 -3.95 49.28 19.50
N ALA A 133 -4.13 48.96 18.22
CA ALA A 133 -3.51 49.46 16.99
C ALA A 133 -2.31 50.44 17.09
N SER A 134 -1.22 50.06 16.43
CA SER A 134 -0.34 51.00 15.74
C SER A 134 -0.18 50.58 14.28
N THR A 135 -0.36 51.58 13.43
CA THR A 135 -0.45 51.59 11.98
C THR A 135 0.91 51.46 11.29
N SER A 136 0.86 51.29 9.96
CA SER A 136 1.96 51.33 8.94
C SER A 136 2.64 49.95 8.77
N ASP A 137 2.68 49.29 7.61
CA ASP A 137 2.80 49.78 6.24
C ASP A 137 2.23 48.82 5.17
N MET A 138 1.43 49.42 4.28
CA MET A 138 1.43 49.32 2.82
C MET A 138 1.76 48.00 2.12
N VAL A 139 0.68 47.41 1.58
CA VAL A 139 0.65 46.47 0.45
C VAL A 139 1.21 47.12 -0.82
N LYS A 140 2.00 46.36 -1.60
CA LYS A 140 2.09 46.52 -3.06
C LYS A 140 1.88 45.18 -3.75
N PRO A 141 0.89 45.03 -4.65
CA PRO A 141 0.69 43.81 -5.41
C PRO A 141 1.60 43.79 -6.64
N LYS A 142 2.16 42.61 -6.96
CA LYS A 142 2.90 42.36 -8.21
C LYS A 142 1.90 41.84 -9.26
N PRO A 143 1.77 42.48 -10.43
CA PRO A 143 0.86 42.01 -11.48
C PRO A 143 1.44 40.81 -12.22
N ALA A 144 0.53 39.94 -12.66
CA ALA A 144 0.75 38.84 -13.57
C ALA A 144 0.95 39.37 -14.99
N ASP A 145 1.95 38.82 -15.69
CA ASP A 145 1.96 38.47 -17.12
C ASP A 145 3.42 38.22 -17.54
N GLU A 146 3.81 36.94 -17.64
CA GLU A 146 4.66 36.40 -18.71
C GLU A 146 4.84 34.87 -18.53
N PRO A 147 4.90 34.10 -19.63
CA PRO A 147 4.76 32.65 -19.60
C PRO A 147 6.09 31.96 -19.27
N ALA A 148 6.08 31.07 -18.29
CA ALA A 148 7.21 30.20 -18.00
C ALA A 148 7.38 29.13 -19.10
N PRO A 149 8.59 28.91 -19.63
CA PRO A 149 8.85 27.85 -20.58
C PRO A 149 8.92 26.50 -19.85
N GLY A 150 8.42 25.43 -20.49
CA GLY A 150 8.81 24.06 -20.13
C GLY A 150 7.70 23.14 -19.65
N ALA A 151 6.50 23.19 -20.27
CA ALA A 151 5.70 21.98 -20.38
C ALA A 151 6.32 21.08 -21.47
N ALA A 152 7.25 20.20 -21.07
CA ALA A 152 7.66 19.06 -21.88
C ALA A 152 7.68 17.84 -20.97
N GLY A 153 6.67 16.99 -21.12
CA GLY A 153 6.66 15.67 -20.51
C GLY A 153 7.96 14.95 -20.86
N ALA A 154 8.59 14.35 -19.85
CA ALA A 154 9.56 13.30 -20.07
C ALA A 154 8.83 12.06 -20.59
N ALA A 155 8.37 12.14 -21.84
CA ALA A 155 8.14 10.96 -22.64
C ALA A 155 9.52 10.34 -22.83
N ILE A 156 9.82 9.32 -22.03
CA ILE A 156 10.89 8.39 -22.35
C ILE A 156 10.53 7.89 -23.76
N SER A 157 11.30 8.33 -24.75
CA SER A 157 11.16 7.84 -26.11
C SER A 157 11.59 6.38 -26.05
N TRP A 158 10.62 5.48 -25.98
CA TRP A 158 10.88 4.04 -26.05
C TRP A 158 11.75 3.70 -27.26
N GLY A 159 11.68 4.50 -28.33
CA GLY A 159 12.55 4.44 -29.49
C GLY A 159 14.04 4.63 -29.16
N GLU A 160 14.43 5.57 -28.29
CA GLU A 160 15.83 5.76 -27.89
C GLU A 160 16.35 4.56 -27.07
N VAL A 161 15.54 4.05 -26.14
CA VAL A 161 15.92 2.88 -25.32
C VAL A 161 16.05 1.61 -26.16
N LEU A 162 15.14 1.41 -27.12
CA LEU A 162 15.19 0.29 -28.07
C LEU A 162 16.40 0.40 -29.01
N TRP A 163 16.71 1.61 -29.48
CA TRP A 163 17.85 1.87 -30.36
C TRP A 163 19.18 1.61 -29.65
N ASP A 164 19.33 2.04 -28.41
CA ASP A 164 20.54 1.78 -27.61
C ASP A 164 20.72 0.28 -27.36
N LYS A 165 19.67 -0.44 -26.99
CA LYS A 165 19.75 -1.90 -26.75
C LYS A 165 20.10 -2.68 -28.02
N TRP A 166 19.61 -2.26 -29.19
CA TRP A 166 19.97 -2.87 -30.47
C TRP A 166 21.42 -2.57 -30.85
N ARG A 167 21.88 -1.33 -30.68
CA ARG A 167 23.25 -0.92 -30.99
C ARG A 167 24.28 -1.71 -30.17
N TRP A 168 24.04 -1.89 -28.88
CA TRP A 168 24.91 -2.71 -28.02
C TRP A 168 24.88 -4.19 -28.43
N GLY A 169 23.72 -4.73 -28.83
CA GLY A 169 23.61 -6.08 -29.37
C GLY A 169 24.43 -6.31 -30.64
N VAL A 170 24.40 -5.37 -31.58
CA VAL A 170 25.18 -5.43 -32.83
C VAL A 170 26.69 -5.36 -32.56
N LEU A 171 27.13 -4.49 -31.65
CA LEU A 171 28.55 -4.38 -31.28
C LEU A 171 29.09 -5.66 -30.63
N ILE A 172 28.29 -6.29 -29.75
CA ILE A 172 28.66 -7.56 -29.13
C ILE A 172 28.73 -8.67 -30.19
N ALA A 173 27.76 -8.74 -31.11
CA ALA A 173 27.78 -9.72 -32.20
C ALA A 173 29.01 -9.56 -33.09
N ILE A 174 29.36 -8.33 -33.49
CA ILE A 174 30.57 -8.05 -34.27
C ILE A 174 31.83 -8.46 -33.50
N ALA A 175 31.92 -8.12 -32.21
CA ALA A 175 33.06 -8.50 -31.38
C ALA A 175 33.23 -10.02 -31.28
N VAL A 176 32.14 -10.78 -31.17
CA VAL A 176 32.16 -12.25 -31.17
C VAL A 176 32.62 -12.80 -32.51
N VAL A 177 32.14 -12.24 -33.64
CA VAL A 177 32.56 -12.66 -34.98
C VAL A 177 34.03 -12.37 -35.23
N VAL A 178 34.52 -11.18 -34.85
CA VAL A 178 35.93 -10.80 -34.96
C VAL A 178 36.80 -11.69 -34.07
N SER A 179 36.36 -12.00 -32.85
CA SER A 179 37.04 -12.92 -31.94
C SER A 179 37.15 -14.33 -32.54
N ARG A 180 36.07 -14.84 -33.14
CA ARG A 180 36.05 -16.16 -33.80
C ARG A 180 36.92 -16.20 -35.06
N LEU A 181 36.94 -15.15 -35.86
CA LEU A 181 37.80 -15.05 -37.05
C LEU A 181 39.28 -14.86 -36.69
N SER A 182 39.56 -14.17 -35.57
CA SER A 182 40.93 -14.03 -35.06
C SER A 182 41.46 -15.36 -34.52
N SER A 183 40.65 -16.13 -33.80
CA SER A 183 41.04 -17.47 -33.33
C SER A 183 41.13 -18.52 -34.43
N ALA A 184 40.55 -18.28 -35.61
CA ALA A 184 40.66 -19.19 -36.77
C ALA A 184 41.92 -18.94 -37.62
N ARG A 185 42.70 -17.89 -37.34
CA ARG A 185 43.92 -17.51 -38.07
C ARG A 185 45.22 -17.69 -37.26
N SER A 186 45.12 -18.18 -36.03
CA SER A 186 46.22 -18.58 -35.14
C SER A 186 46.30 -20.09 -35.03
#